data_AF-A0A2C9M6W5-F1
#
_entry.id   AF-A0A2C9M6W5-F1
#
_cell.length_a   1.000
_cell.length_b   1.000
_cell.length_c   1.000
_cell.angle_alpha   90.00
_cell.angle_beta   90.00
_cell.angle_gamma   90.00
#
_symmetry.space_group_name_H-M   'P 1'
#
loop_
_entity.id
_entity.type
_entity.pdbx_description
1 polymer ?
#
loop_
_entity_poly.entity_id
_entity_poly.type
_entity_poly.pdbx_seq_one_letter_code
_entity_poly.pdbx_strand_id
1 'polypeptide(L)'
;MFERTFVSIFVITEDVFGPLDWSRRDLGALNIQRARDNGLPGYNDVRQAYGLPRKENWLAINSNYSVILLELQRLYDFDKTPDRLDVFPGGLLETVPDGPGPLFTKIILEQFLRIRHGDRFWYENRQNRLFTDANE
;
A
#
# COMPACT_ATOMS: atom_id res chain seq x y z
N MET A 1 24.73 -4.89 -22.56
CA MET A 1 25.05 -4.25 -21.28
C MET A 1 23.84 -3.45 -20.81
N PHE A 2 22.79 -4.16 -20.39
CA PHE A 2 21.57 -3.59 -19.78
C PHE A 2 21.07 -4.61 -18.76
N GLU A 3 21.82 -4.74 -17.67
CA GLU A 3 21.41 -5.53 -16.51
C GLU A 3 21.71 -4.67 -15.29
N ARG A 4 20.75 -3.84 -14.85
CA ARG A 4 20.65 -3.41 -13.45
C ARG A 4 19.19 -3.12 -13.10
N THR A 5 18.73 -3.87 -12.09
CA THR A 5 17.69 -3.51 -11.11
C THR A 5 16.22 -3.59 -11.55
N PHE A 6 15.75 -4.78 -11.93
CA PHE A 6 14.38 -5.17 -11.59
C PHE A 6 14.47 -6.19 -10.46
N VAL A 7 13.96 -5.85 -9.27
CA VAL A 7 13.74 -6.87 -8.23
C VAL A 7 12.66 -7.79 -8.78
N SER A 8 13.01 -9.04 -9.06
CA SER A 8 12.09 -10.03 -9.63
C SER A 8 10.95 -10.30 -8.64
N ILE A 9 9.72 -10.47 -9.14
CA ILE A 9 8.55 -10.83 -8.32
C ILE A 9 8.83 -12.09 -7.50
N PHE A 10 9.57 -13.04 -8.06
CA PHE A 10 10.01 -14.27 -7.40
C PHE A 10 10.86 -14.00 -6.16
N VAL A 11 11.73 -12.99 -6.21
CA VAL A 11 12.55 -12.61 -5.05
C VAL A 11 11.68 -12.08 -3.92
N ILE A 12 10.58 -11.38 -4.25
CA ILE A 12 9.70 -10.76 -3.27
C ILE A 12 8.71 -11.76 -2.65
N THR A 13 8.23 -12.73 -3.44
CA THR A 13 7.24 -13.72 -2.99
C THR A 13 7.87 -14.96 -2.38
N GLU A 14 9.07 -15.36 -2.79
CA GLU A 14 9.67 -16.64 -2.38
C GLU A 14 11.03 -16.48 -1.70
N ASP A 15 11.79 -15.42 -2.00
CA ASP A 15 13.22 -15.34 -1.66
C ASP A 15 13.62 -14.13 -0.77
N VAL A 16 12.68 -13.48 -0.08
CA VAL A 16 13.03 -12.35 0.79
C VAL A 16 13.78 -12.85 2.02
N PHE A 17 14.91 -12.20 2.34
CA PHE A 17 15.75 -12.53 3.47
C PHE A 17 14.95 -12.59 4.78
N GLY A 18 14.98 -13.75 5.43
CA GLY A 18 14.41 -13.96 6.76
C GLY A 18 15.44 -13.81 7.88
N PRO A 19 14.98 -13.77 9.15
CA PRO A 19 15.84 -13.85 10.32
C PRO A 19 16.44 -15.26 10.47
N LEU A 20 17.30 -15.44 11.47
CA LEU A 20 18.13 -16.64 11.64
C LEU A 20 17.38 -17.98 11.53
N ASP A 21 16.11 -18.01 11.96
CA ASP A 21 15.28 -19.22 12.00
C ASP A 21 14.86 -19.74 10.61
N TRP A 22 14.72 -18.86 9.60
CA TRP A 22 14.40 -19.25 8.21
C TRP A 22 15.09 -18.31 7.22
N SER A 23 15.85 -18.88 6.29
CA SER A 23 16.65 -18.09 5.33
C SER A 23 15.80 -17.23 4.38
N ARG A 24 14.55 -17.63 4.11
CA ARG A 24 13.63 -17.04 3.11
C ARG A 24 12.20 -16.90 3.62
N ARG A 25 11.47 -15.89 3.11
CA ARG A 25 10.08 -15.58 3.44
C ARG A 25 9.34 -14.92 2.27
N ASP A 26 8.02 -14.99 2.31
CA ASP A 26 7.11 -14.26 1.41
C ASP A 26 6.82 -12.85 1.97
N LEU A 27 7.22 -11.80 1.25
CA LEU A 27 7.01 -10.42 1.69
C LEU A 27 5.53 -9.99 1.66
N GLY A 28 4.75 -10.50 0.72
CA GLY A 28 3.31 -10.25 0.63
C GLY A 28 2.59 -10.81 1.86
N ALA A 29 2.88 -12.07 2.21
CA ALA A 29 2.37 -12.69 3.42
C ALA A 29 2.82 -11.95 4.69
N LEU A 30 4.09 -11.51 4.75
CA LEU A 30 4.60 -10.71 5.88
C LEU A 30 3.89 -9.36 6.02
N ASN A 31 3.56 -8.68 4.91
CA ASN A 31 2.86 -7.41 4.96
C ASN A 31 1.41 -7.59 5.46
N ILE A 32 0.73 -8.67 5.06
CA ILE A 32 -0.60 -9.01 5.57
C ILE A 32 -0.53 -9.31 7.08
N GLN A 33 0.41 -10.14 7.51
CA GLN A 33 0.57 -10.45 8.94
C GLN A 33 0.93 -9.21 9.76
N ARG A 34 1.85 -8.38 9.28
CA ARG A 34 2.21 -7.12 9.94
C ARG A 34 1.00 -6.17 10.06
N ALA A 35 0.18 -6.07 9.01
CA ALA A 35 -1.04 -5.27 9.05
C ALA A 35 -1.98 -5.74 10.17
N ARG A 36 -2.19 -7.06 10.28
CA ARG A 36 -3.04 -7.67 11.32
C ARG A 36 -2.45 -7.51 12.72
N ASP A 37 -1.14 -7.71 12.88
CA ASP A 37 -0.45 -7.52 14.16
C ASP A 37 -0.54 -6.07 14.66
N ASN A 38 -0.52 -5.10 13.75
CA ASN A 38 -0.70 -3.68 14.07
C ASN A 38 -2.18 -3.27 14.19
N GLY A 39 -3.12 -4.21 14.03
CA GLY A 39 -4.55 -3.95 14.15
C GLY A 39 -5.09 -3.01 13.08
N LEU A 40 -4.55 -3.06 11.84
CA LEU A 40 -5.10 -2.25 10.76
C LEU A 40 -6.57 -2.61 10.48
N PRO A 41 -7.44 -1.62 10.23
CA PRO A 41 -8.84 -1.87 9.91
C PRO A 41 -8.99 -2.60 8.56
N GLY A 42 -10.20 -3.09 8.30
CA GLY A 42 -10.55 -3.64 6.99
C GLY A 42 -10.49 -2.59 5.87
N TYR A 43 -10.26 -3.06 4.65
CA TYR A 43 -10.08 -2.24 3.46
C TYR A 43 -11.15 -1.14 3.29
N ASN A 44 -12.44 -1.48 3.39
CA ASN A 44 -13.51 -0.49 3.23
C ASN A 44 -13.56 0.52 4.38
N ASP A 45 -13.19 0.12 5.60
CA ASP A 45 -13.14 1.03 6.75
C ASP A 45 -11.99 2.02 6.59
N VAL A 46 -10.83 1.57 6.10
CA VAL A 46 -9.72 2.47 5.76
C VAL A 46 -10.09 3.40 4.61
N ARG A 47 -10.79 2.92 3.57
CA ARG A 47 -11.30 3.80 2.51
C ARG A 47 -12.18 4.91 3.08
N GLN A 48 -13.11 4.57 3.97
CA GLN A 48 -13.99 5.55 4.60
C GLN A 48 -13.21 6.55 5.47
N ALA A 49 -12.20 6.08 6.22
CA ALA A 49 -11.34 6.94 7.04
C ALA A 49 -10.58 7.99 6.20
N TYR A 50 -10.23 7.66 4.96
CA TYR A 50 -9.62 8.58 4.00
C TYR A 50 -10.63 9.33 3.11
N GLY A 51 -11.92 9.29 3.45
CA GLY A 51 -12.99 10.00 2.73
C GLY A 51 -13.32 9.41 1.36
N LEU A 52 -12.93 8.17 1.10
CA LEU A 52 -13.24 7.46 -0.15
C LEU A 52 -14.53 6.65 0.02
N PRO A 53 -15.33 6.48 -1.06
CA PRO A 53 -16.52 5.66 -1.00
C PRO A 53 -16.16 4.19 -0.77
N ARG A 54 -16.98 3.49 0.02
CA ARG A 54 -16.88 2.03 0.19
C ARG A 54 -17.12 1.34 -1.15
N LYS A 55 -16.54 0.14 -1.31
CA LYS A 55 -16.82 -0.72 -2.47
C LYS A 55 -17.96 -1.66 -2.11
N GLU A 56 -19.04 -1.60 -2.87
CA GLU A 56 -20.28 -2.38 -2.64
C GLU A 56 -20.16 -3.85 -3.10
N ASN A 57 -19.14 -4.18 -3.88
CA ASN A 57 -18.83 -5.54 -4.31
C ASN A 57 -17.35 -5.65 -4.70
N TRP A 58 -16.86 -6.88 -4.81
CA TRP A 58 -15.46 -7.17 -5.13
C TRP A 58 -15.03 -6.62 -6.50
N LEU A 59 -15.86 -6.78 -7.54
CA LEU A 59 -15.57 -6.29 -8.89
C LEU A 59 -15.48 -4.76 -8.96
N ALA A 60 -16.12 -4.05 -8.02
CA ALA A 60 -16.02 -2.60 -7.93
C ALA A 60 -14.62 -2.12 -7.49
N ILE A 61 -13.76 -2.99 -6.95
CA ILE A 61 -12.36 -2.65 -6.65
C ILE A 61 -11.64 -2.30 -7.96
N ASN A 62 -11.57 -3.26 -8.89
CA ASN A 62 -11.05 -3.09 -10.24
C ASN A 62 -11.45 -4.26 -11.15
N SER A 63 -12.31 -4.01 -12.13
CA SER A 63 -12.85 -5.06 -13.01
C SER A 63 -11.79 -5.79 -13.85
N ASN A 64 -10.61 -5.19 -14.05
CA ASN A 64 -9.52 -5.81 -14.82
C ASN A 64 -8.94 -7.04 -14.12
N TYR A 65 -9.13 -7.17 -12.80
CA TYR A 65 -8.63 -8.27 -11.99
C TYR A 65 -9.76 -9.20 -11.52
N SER A 66 -10.84 -9.32 -12.30
CA SER A 66 -12.05 -10.06 -11.95
C SER A 66 -11.80 -11.49 -11.44
N VAL A 67 -10.92 -12.24 -12.10
CA VAL A 67 -10.55 -13.62 -11.68
C VAL A 67 -9.95 -13.63 -10.28
N ILE A 68 -8.98 -12.75 -10.01
CA ILE A 68 -8.30 -12.67 -8.72
C ILE A 68 -9.26 -12.20 -7.63
N LEU A 69 -10.15 -11.25 -7.96
CA LEU A 69 -11.14 -10.72 -7.03
C LEU A 69 -12.17 -11.78 -6.60
N LEU A 70 -12.58 -12.68 -7.51
CA LEU A 70 -13.49 -13.78 -7.19
C LEU A 70 -12.80 -14.85 -6.32
N GLU A 71 -11.52 -15.14 -6.55
CA GLU A 71 -10.76 -16.03 -5.67
C GLU A 71 -10.54 -15.42 -4.28
N LEU A 72 -10.27 -14.11 -4.19
CA LEU A 72 -10.22 -13.43 -2.90
C LEU A 72 -11.57 -13.45 -2.20
N GLN A 73 -12.67 -13.20 -2.91
CA GLN A 73 -14.00 -13.32 -2.32
C GLN A 73 -14.21 -14.70 -1.67
N ARG A 74 -13.75 -15.77 -2.33
CA ARG A 74 -13.79 -17.13 -1.77
C ARG A 74 -12.90 -17.29 -0.54
N LEU A 75 -11.71 -16.68 -0.51
CA LEU A 75 -10.80 -16.73 0.64
C LEU A 75 -11.30 -15.93 1.85
N TYR A 76 -12.15 -14.93 1.63
CA TYR A 76 -12.78 -14.10 2.65
C TYR A 76 -14.27 -14.50 2.83
N ASP A 77 -14.51 -15.80 2.98
CA ASP A 77 -15.81 -16.38 3.38
C ASP A 77 -17.02 -16.06 2.47
N PHE A 78 -16.78 -15.76 1.19
CA PHE A 78 -17.82 -15.39 0.22
C PHE A 78 -18.62 -14.14 0.61
N ASP A 79 -18.03 -13.24 1.40
CA ASP A 79 -18.67 -11.98 1.75
C ASP A 79 -19.10 -11.20 0.50
N LYS A 80 -20.28 -10.58 0.56
CA LYS A 80 -20.82 -9.79 -0.57
C LYS A 80 -19.96 -8.55 -0.85
N THR A 81 -19.48 -7.92 0.22
CA THR A 81 -18.68 -6.70 0.22
C THR A 81 -17.25 -7.02 0.68
N PRO A 82 -16.22 -6.32 0.17
CA PRO A 82 -14.84 -6.48 0.60
C PRO A 82 -14.55 -5.75 1.93
N ASP A 83 -15.45 -5.88 2.92
CA ASP A 83 -15.32 -5.17 4.20
C ASP A 83 -14.18 -5.74 5.05
N ARG A 84 -14.04 -7.07 5.08
CA ARG A 84 -13.00 -7.79 5.83
C ARG A 84 -11.67 -7.91 5.08
N LEU A 85 -11.61 -7.44 3.83
CA LEU A 85 -10.41 -7.53 2.99
C LEU A 85 -9.23 -6.79 3.65
N ASP A 86 -8.06 -7.41 3.72
CA ASP A 86 -6.86 -6.74 4.22
C ASP A 86 -6.48 -5.54 3.31
N VAL A 87 -5.99 -4.45 3.91
CA VAL A 87 -5.69 -3.20 3.19
C VAL A 87 -4.62 -3.38 2.12
N PHE A 88 -3.60 -4.19 2.39
CA PHE A 88 -2.48 -4.39 1.46
C PHE A 88 -2.93 -5.00 0.13
N PRO A 89 -3.60 -6.17 0.07
CA PRO A 89 -4.12 -6.71 -1.19
C PRO A 89 -5.21 -5.82 -1.80
N GLY A 90 -6.10 -5.23 -0.99
CA GLY A 90 -7.13 -4.32 -1.50
C GLY A 90 -6.56 -3.10 -2.22
N GLY A 91 -5.56 -2.44 -1.63
CA GLY A 91 -4.88 -1.30 -2.24
C GLY A 91 -4.03 -1.67 -3.46
N LEU A 92 -3.40 -2.86 -3.47
CA LEU A 92 -2.69 -3.36 -4.65
C LEU A 92 -3.65 -3.56 -5.83
N LEU A 93 -4.84 -4.11 -5.58
CA LEU A 93 -5.84 -4.37 -6.63
C LEU A 93 -6.51 -3.10 -7.17
N GLU A 94 -6.43 -1.97 -6.47
CA GLU A 94 -6.83 -0.68 -7.01
C GLU A 94 -5.82 -0.07 -7.99
N THR A 95 -4.59 -0.61 -8.07
CA THR A 95 -3.50 -0.05 -8.88
C THR A 95 -3.88 -0.01 -10.36
N VAL A 96 -3.50 1.09 -11.00
CA VAL A 96 -3.69 1.34 -12.43
C VAL A 96 -2.31 1.48 -13.10
N PRO A 97 -2.21 1.38 -14.45
CA PRO A 97 -0.92 1.50 -15.14
C PRO A 97 -0.15 2.78 -14.80
N ASP A 98 -0.86 3.88 -14.54
CA ASP A 98 -0.28 5.21 -14.27
C ASP A 98 0.10 5.44 -12.80
N GLY A 99 -0.10 4.46 -11.92
CA GLY A 99 0.29 4.59 -10.51
C GLY A 99 -0.60 3.87 -9.51
N PRO A 100 -0.39 4.13 -8.21
CA PRO A 100 -1.16 3.49 -7.15
C PRO A 100 -2.64 3.82 -7.25
N GLY A 101 -3.47 2.90 -6.76
CA GLY A 101 -4.91 3.11 -6.70
C GLY A 101 -5.32 4.31 -5.83
N PRO A 102 -6.59 4.75 -5.89
CA PRO A 102 -7.11 5.87 -5.11
C PRO A 102 -6.77 5.81 -3.61
N LEU A 103 -6.87 4.62 -2.99
CA LEU A 103 -6.59 4.43 -1.57
C LEU A 103 -5.12 4.69 -1.23
N PHE A 104 -4.20 4.00 -1.91
CA PHE A 104 -2.76 4.19 -1.66
C PHE A 104 -2.28 5.58 -2.07
N THR A 105 -2.82 6.16 -3.15
CA THR A 105 -2.54 7.55 -3.52
C THR A 105 -2.90 8.50 -2.39
N LYS A 106 -4.09 8.38 -1.79
CA LYS A 106 -4.52 9.20 -0.66
C LYS A 106 -3.63 9.02 0.56
N ILE A 107 -3.38 7.77 0.96
CA ILE A 107 -2.53 7.44 2.12
C ILE A 107 -1.13 8.05 1.96
N ILE A 108 -0.49 7.82 0.82
CA ILE A 108 0.86 8.29 0.53
C ILE A 108 0.89 9.82 0.50
N LEU A 109 -0.02 10.45 -0.25
CA LEU A 109 -0.06 11.91 -0.37
C LEU A 109 -0.24 12.58 0.99
N GLU A 110 -1.22 12.15 1.78
CA GLU A 110 -1.44 12.73 3.10
C GLU A 110 -0.26 12.51 4.04
N GLN A 111 0.38 11.35 3.98
CA GLN A 111 1.56 11.07 4.79
C GLN A 111 2.72 12.00 4.43
N PHE A 112 3.01 12.18 3.14
CA PHE A 112 4.05 13.10 2.68
C PHE A 112 3.74 14.56 3.01
N LEU A 113 2.48 14.98 2.88
CA LEU A 113 2.06 16.32 3.27
C LEU A 113 2.26 16.57 4.77
N ARG A 114 1.89 15.62 5.63
CA ARG A 114 2.10 15.73 7.08
C ARG A 114 3.59 15.76 7.45
N ILE A 115 4.41 14.93 6.81
CA ILE A 115 5.87 14.94 7.01
C ILE A 115 6.43 16.32 6.63
N ARG A 116 6.13 16.80 5.42
CA ARG A 116 6.60 18.11 4.95
C ARG A 116 6.18 19.25 5.87
N HIS A 117 4.89 19.31 6.20
CA HIS A 117 4.34 20.42 6.99
C HIS A 117 4.73 20.36 8.48
N GLY A 118 4.96 19.15 9.01
CA GLY A 118 5.38 18.95 10.39
C GLY A 118 6.90 19.05 10.61
N ASP A 119 7.70 19.01 9.56
CA ASP A 119 9.15 19.03 9.68
C ASP A 119 9.70 20.46 9.81
N ARG A 120 10.16 20.79 11.02
CA ARG A 120 10.84 22.06 11.30
C ARG A 120 12.10 22.24 10.45
N PHE A 121 12.78 21.16 10.09
CA PHE A 121 14.01 21.14 9.30
C PHE A 121 13.74 20.99 7.79
N TRP A 122 12.49 21.05 7.35
CA TRP A 122 12.16 21.05 5.92
C TRP A 122 12.94 22.15 5.20
N TYR A 123 13.56 21.81 4.06
CA TYR A 123 14.52 22.71 3.39
C TYR A 123 13.87 24.02 2.90
N GLU A 124 12.59 23.98 2.52
CA GLU A 124 11.83 25.19 2.09
C GLU A 124 11.35 26.02 3.28
N ASN A 125 11.49 25.54 4.52
CA ASN A 125 11.07 26.28 5.71
C ASN A 125 12.09 27.37 6.06
N ARG A 126 11.91 28.58 5.51
CA ARG A 126 12.79 29.74 5.76
C ARG A 126 12.89 30.16 7.24
N GLN A 127 11.95 29.75 8.11
CA GLN A 127 12.00 30.09 9.53
C GLN A 127 13.16 29.42 10.27
N ASN A 128 13.64 28.26 9.78
CA ASN A 128 14.75 27.54 10.41
C ASN A 128 16.14 28.12 10.06
N ARG A 129 16.22 29.02 9.07
CA ARG A 129 17.45 29.71 8.62
C ARG A 129 18.62 28.78 8.25
N LEU A 130 18.31 27.56 7.81
CA LEU A 130 19.33 26.57 7.45
C LEU A 130 19.92 26.82 6.06
N PHE A 131 19.11 27.31 5.11
CA PHE A 131 19.49 27.50 3.70
C PHE A 131 19.19 28.93 3.23
N THR A 132 20.06 29.46 2.36
CA THR A 132 19.89 30.76 1.68
C THR A 132 19.33 30.57 0.28
N ASP A 133 18.72 31.62 -0.29
CA ASP A 133 18.10 31.58 -1.62
C ASP A 133 19.09 31.40 -2.78
N ALA A 134 20.40 31.44 -2.53
CA ALA A 134 21.44 31.27 -3.54
C ALA A 134 21.75 29.80 -3.88
N ASN A 135 21.11 28.84 -3.21
CA ASN A 135 21.36 27.40 -3.35
C ASN A 135 20.24 26.65 -4.12
N GLU A 136 19.32 27.38 -4.76
CA GLU A 136 18.28 26.86 -5.66
C GLU A 136 18.67 27.12 -7.13
#